data_AF-A0A918XU39-F1
#
_entry.id   AF-A0A918XU39-F1
#
_cell.length_a   1.000
_cell.length_b   1.000
_cell.length_c   1.000
_cell.angle_alpha   90.00
_cell.angle_beta   90.00
_cell.angle_gamma   90.00
#
_symmetry.space_group_name_H-M   'P 1'
#
loop_
_entity.id
_entity.type
_entity.pdbx_description
1 polymer ?
#
loop_
_entity_poly.entity_id
_entity_poly.type
_entity_poly.pdbx_seq_one_letter_code
_entity_poly.pdbx_strand_id
1 'polypeptide(L)'
;MTRVNASIARTAAVAGVLALALTASGTTPADAQAARLCTPRADLLMDRLGKQYGEVLTAAGVDADGNLVQVYSSDDRGTWTIAITIPGGPTCVISAGEGWVREQTAELPKPGQNS
;
A
#
# COMPACT_ATOMS: atom_id res chain seq x y z
N MET A 1 1.76 -1.56 -78.25
CA MET A 1 0.69 -1.52 -79.27
C MET A 1 -0.38 -2.52 -78.86
N THR A 2 -1.56 -2.01 -78.47
CA THR A 2 -2.93 -2.60 -78.44
C THR A 2 -3.10 -4.07 -77.98
N ARG A 3 -3.94 -4.38 -76.98
CA ARG A 3 -5.41 -4.27 -77.02
C ARG A 3 -6.03 -4.01 -75.63
N VAL A 4 -6.90 -3.01 -75.55
CA VAL A 4 -7.89 -2.83 -74.48
C VAL A 4 -9.10 -3.68 -74.85
N ASN A 5 -9.49 -4.64 -74.00
CA ASN A 5 -10.76 -5.35 -74.14
C ASN A 5 -11.64 -4.96 -72.95
N ALA A 6 -12.56 -4.03 -73.22
CA ALA A 6 -13.59 -3.62 -72.27
C ALA A 6 -14.67 -4.70 -72.20
N SER A 7 -14.96 -5.19 -71.00
CA SER A 7 -16.22 -5.88 -70.70
C SER A 7 -16.77 -5.25 -69.44
N ILE A 8 -17.51 -4.16 -69.63
CA ILE A 8 -18.27 -3.50 -68.57
C ILE A 8 -19.55 -4.33 -68.40
N ALA A 9 -19.69 -5.00 -67.27
CA ALA A 9 -20.96 -5.59 -66.88
C ALA A 9 -21.26 -5.29 -65.40
N ARG A 10 -22.07 -4.23 -65.23
CA ARG A 10 -23.19 -4.13 -64.28
C ARG A 10 -22.87 -4.09 -62.79
N THR A 11 -22.78 -2.86 -62.30
CA THR A 11 -23.28 -2.36 -61.01
C THR A 11 -24.23 -3.30 -60.24
N ALA A 12 -23.90 -3.60 -58.98
CA ALA A 12 -24.86 -3.60 -57.88
C ALA A 12 -24.17 -3.69 -56.50
N ALA A 13 -24.73 -2.93 -55.57
CA ALA A 13 -24.78 -3.15 -54.12
C ALA A 13 -23.53 -2.87 -53.28
N VAL A 14 -23.53 -1.63 -52.78
CA VAL A 14 -23.11 -1.23 -51.43
C VAL A 14 -23.35 -2.32 -50.39
N ALA A 15 -22.33 -2.69 -49.64
CA ALA A 15 -22.45 -3.20 -48.27
C ALA A 15 -21.13 -2.96 -47.53
N GLY A 16 -20.89 -1.71 -47.14
CA GLY A 16 -19.84 -1.38 -46.18
C GLY A 16 -20.22 -1.95 -44.83
N VAL A 17 -19.52 -2.99 -44.37
CA VAL A 17 -19.59 -3.45 -42.98
C VAL A 17 -18.27 -3.04 -42.32
N LEU A 18 -18.26 -1.82 -41.78
CA LEU A 18 -17.21 -1.40 -40.85
C LEU A 18 -17.64 -1.89 -39.46
N ALA A 19 -17.25 -3.11 -39.11
CA ALA A 19 -17.47 -3.65 -37.77
C ALA A 19 -16.51 -2.94 -36.79
N LEU A 20 -16.98 -1.90 -36.10
CA LEU A 20 -16.30 -1.34 -34.93
C LEU A 20 -16.43 -2.35 -33.78
N ALA A 21 -15.41 -3.17 -33.59
CA ALA A 21 -15.26 -3.97 -32.38
C ALA A 21 -14.95 -3.03 -31.21
N LEU A 22 -15.96 -2.63 -30.43
CA LEU A 22 -15.76 -2.02 -29.12
C LEU A 22 -15.21 -3.10 -28.19
N THR A 23 -13.89 -3.20 -28.09
CA THR A 23 -13.25 -3.96 -27.02
C THR A 23 -13.52 -3.20 -25.72
N ALA A 24 -14.45 -3.74 -24.91
CA ALA A 24 -14.64 -3.30 -23.54
C ALA A 24 -13.35 -3.59 -22.76
N SER A 25 -12.51 -2.57 -22.60
CA SER A 25 -11.37 -2.61 -21.70
C SER A 25 -11.91 -2.74 -20.28
N GLY A 26 -11.89 -3.96 -19.74
CA GLY A 26 -12.20 -4.20 -18.34
C GLY A 26 -11.19 -3.47 -17.48
N THR A 27 -11.60 -2.38 -16.84
CA THR A 27 -10.85 -1.75 -15.76
C THR A 27 -10.92 -2.69 -14.56
N THR A 28 -9.90 -3.51 -14.33
CA THR A 28 -9.77 -4.19 -13.04
C THR A 28 -9.56 -3.12 -11.98
N PRO A 29 -10.32 -3.11 -10.88
CA PRO A 29 -10.03 -2.20 -9.78
C PRO A 29 -8.61 -2.52 -9.29
N ALA A 30 -7.71 -1.55 -9.43
CA ALA A 30 -6.43 -1.60 -8.73
C ALA A 30 -6.78 -1.37 -7.26
N ASP A 31 -6.75 -2.43 -6.45
CA ASP A 31 -6.80 -2.27 -5.00
C ASP A 31 -5.64 -1.34 -4.62
N ALA A 32 -5.98 -0.14 -4.17
CA ALA A 32 -5.04 0.77 -3.54
C ALA A 32 -4.72 0.22 -2.14
N GLN A 33 -4.11 -0.96 -2.05
CA GLN A 33 -3.39 -1.31 -0.84
C GLN A 33 -2.23 -0.32 -0.78
N ALA A 34 -2.36 0.70 0.07
CA ALA A 34 -1.27 1.63 0.36
C ALA A 34 0.00 0.80 0.51
N ALA A 35 0.93 0.95 -0.44
CA ALA A 35 2.13 0.13 -0.49
C ALA A 35 2.81 0.25 0.88
N ARG A 36 2.75 -0.82 1.68
CA ARG A 36 3.33 -0.84 3.02
C ARG A 36 4.81 -0.50 2.85
N LEU A 37 5.27 0.57 3.48
CA LEU A 37 6.69 0.95 3.40
C LEU A 37 7.48 -0.10 4.18
N CYS A 38 8.12 -1.02 3.45
CA CYS A 38 8.93 -2.07 4.02
C CYS A 38 10.42 -1.78 3.86
N THR A 39 11.20 -2.22 4.84
CA THR A 39 12.66 -2.16 4.86
C THR A 39 13.21 -3.56 5.14
N PRO A 40 14.38 -3.93 4.60
CA PRO A 40 14.98 -5.23 4.88
C PRO A 40 15.32 -5.46 6.36
N ARG A 41 15.52 -4.38 7.13
CA ARG A 41 15.90 -4.40 8.55
C ARG A 41 15.32 -3.19 9.28
N ALA A 42 14.97 -3.37 10.54
CA ALA A 42 14.34 -2.34 11.37
C ALA A 42 15.22 -1.10 11.63
N ASP A 43 16.55 -1.25 11.65
CA ASP A 43 17.51 -0.16 11.84
C ASP A 43 17.44 0.89 10.72
N LEU A 44 17.23 0.44 9.48
CA LEU A 44 17.05 1.35 8.34
C LEU A 44 15.76 2.16 8.43
N LEU A 45 14.68 1.54 8.93
CA LEU A 45 13.45 2.25 9.20
C LEU A 45 13.66 3.29 10.30
N MET A 46 14.25 2.88 11.44
CA MET A 46 14.53 3.79 12.56
C MET A 46 15.39 4.98 12.14
N ASP A 47 16.46 4.76 11.37
CA ASP A 47 17.34 5.84 10.89
C ASP A 47 16.58 6.85 10.02
N ARG A 48 15.73 6.36 9.11
CA ARG A 48 14.87 7.21 8.27
C ARG A 48 13.87 7.99 9.10
N LEU A 49 13.17 7.33 10.03
CA LEU A 49 12.19 7.95 10.91
C LEU A 49 12.83 9.01 11.81
N GLY A 50 13.99 8.72 12.40
CA GLY A 50 14.75 9.68 13.20
C GLY A 50 15.19 10.90 12.40
N LYS A 51 15.72 10.70 11.18
CA LYS A 51 16.18 11.81 10.31
C LYS A 51 15.03 12.68 9.81
N GLN A 52 13.92 12.08 9.39
CA GLN A 52 12.81 12.80 8.75
C GLN A 52 11.83 13.36 9.78
N TYR A 53 11.42 12.53 10.74
CA TYR A 53 10.32 12.82 11.67
C TYR A 53 10.79 12.92 13.13
N GLY A 54 12.04 12.57 13.45
CA GLY A 54 12.59 12.73 14.80
C GLY A 54 11.90 11.78 15.76
N GLU A 55 11.34 10.72 15.18
CA GLU A 55 10.74 9.65 15.92
C GLU A 55 11.84 8.73 16.43
N VAL A 56 11.68 8.34 17.69
CA VAL A 56 12.53 7.36 18.35
C VAL A 56 11.67 6.19 18.78
N LEU A 57 12.28 5.01 18.96
CA LEU A 57 11.55 3.84 19.46
C LEU A 57 11.07 4.11 20.89
N THR A 58 9.75 4.14 21.12
CA THR A 58 9.17 4.44 22.42
C THR A 58 8.42 3.27 23.04
N ALA A 59 8.03 2.27 22.25
CA ALA A 59 7.53 0.99 22.75
C ALA A 59 7.82 -0.14 21.75
N ALA A 60 7.94 -1.37 22.27
CA ALA A 60 8.06 -2.57 21.47
C ALA A 60 7.46 -3.77 22.20
N GLY A 61 7.05 -4.78 21.44
CA GLY A 61 6.54 -6.05 21.95
C GLY A 61 6.54 -7.12 20.87
N VAL A 62 6.41 -8.38 21.29
CA VAL A 62 6.26 -9.52 20.37
C VAL A 62 4.81 -9.97 20.42
N ASP A 63 4.17 -10.11 19.25
CA ASP A 63 2.80 -10.60 19.17
C ASP A 63 2.73 -12.14 19.32
N ALA A 64 1.50 -12.69 19.28
CA ALA A 64 1.28 -14.13 19.44
C ALA A 64 1.91 -14.98 18.32
N ASP A 65 2.15 -14.38 17.15
CA ASP A 65 2.74 -15.03 15.99
C ASP A 65 4.27 -14.89 15.96
N GLY A 66 4.85 -14.23 16.97
CA GLY A 66 6.30 -14.01 17.07
C GLY A 66 6.79 -12.80 16.28
N ASN A 67 5.91 -11.97 15.73
CA ASN A 67 6.32 -10.75 15.05
C ASN A 67 6.70 -9.67 16.05
N LEU A 68 7.75 -8.91 15.75
CA LEU A 68 8.15 -7.76 16.55
C LEU A 68 7.32 -6.54 16.12
N VAL A 69 6.50 -6.02 17.03
CA VAL A 69 5.75 -4.77 16.88
C VAL A 69 6.54 -3.65 17.54
N GLN A 70 6.70 -2.53 16.83
CA GLN A 70 7.44 -1.37 17.29
C GLN A 70 6.61 -0.10 17.11
N VAL A 71 6.66 0.78 18.09
CA VAL A 71 6.07 2.12 18.06
C VAL A 71 7.21 3.13 18.14
N TYR A 72 7.24 4.01 17.16
CA TYR A 72 8.15 5.14 17.07
C TYR A 72 7.34 6.42 17.25
N SER A 73 7.86 7.38 18.02
CA SER A 73 7.18 8.66 18.21
C SER A 73 8.15 9.80 18.44
N SER A 74 7.74 11.00 18.04
CA SER A 74 8.42 12.26 18.32
C SER A 74 7.53 13.09 19.24
N ASP A 75 7.91 13.25 20.51
CA ASP A 75 7.11 14.04 21.45
C ASP A 75 7.10 15.53 21.04
N ASP A 76 8.23 16.03 20.50
CA ASP A 76 8.36 17.43 20.08
C ASP A 76 7.55 17.76 18.82
N ARG A 77 7.43 16.80 17.89
CA ARG A 77 6.72 16.98 16.61
C ARG A 77 5.32 16.38 16.58
N GLY A 78 4.97 15.57 17.58
CA GLY A 78 3.71 14.85 17.66
C GLY A 78 3.54 13.77 16.58
N THR A 79 4.59 13.40 15.83
CA THR A 79 4.50 12.35 14.81
C THR A 79 4.69 10.97 15.42
N TRP A 80 4.13 9.96 14.76
CA TRP A 80 4.28 8.57 15.18
C TRP A 80 4.23 7.59 14.00
N THR A 81 4.89 6.45 14.18
CA THR A 81 4.90 5.33 13.24
C THR A 81 4.81 4.00 14.00
N ILE A 82 3.96 3.09 13.54
CA ILE A 82 3.90 1.70 13.99
C ILE A 82 4.41 0.79 12.88
N ALA A 83 5.35 -0.08 13.21
CA ALA A 83 5.91 -1.06 12.30
C ALA A 83 5.85 -2.48 12.88
N ILE A 84 5.83 -3.46 11.98
CA ILE A 84 5.90 -4.88 12.31
C ILE A 84 7.08 -5.53 11.59
N THR A 85 7.81 -6.40 12.28
CA THR A 85 8.87 -7.23 11.68
C THR A 85 8.47 -8.69 11.79
N ILE A 86 8.34 -9.34 10.65
CA ILE A 86 8.04 -10.78 10.57
C ILE A 86 9.34 -11.56 10.82
N PRO A 87 9.33 -12.68 11.57
CA PRO A 87 10.52 -13.52 11.75
C PRO A 87 11.14 -13.94 10.42
N GLY A 88 12.42 -13.62 10.23
CA GLY A 88 13.15 -13.87 8.97
C GLY A 88 12.69 -13.03 7.77
N GLY A 89 11.76 -12.09 7.98
CA GLY A 89 11.17 -11.23 6.98
C GLY A 89 11.54 -9.76 7.15
N PRO A 90 10.92 -8.87 6.35
CA PRO A 90 11.15 -7.43 6.42
C PRO A 90 10.46 -6.78 7.62
N THR A 91 10.86 -5.54 7.89
CA THR A 91 10.14 -4.62 8.78
C THR A 91 9.27 -3.69 7.95
N CYS A 92 7.96 -3.69 8.18
CA CYS A 92 6.99 -2.91 7.40
C CYS A 92 6.22 -1.93 8.29
N VAL A 93 6.08 -0.68 7.82
CA VAL A 93 5.18 0.30 8.41
C VAL A 93 3.73 -0.15 8.20
N ILE A 94 2.98 -0.29 9.29
CA ILE A 94 1.57 -0.68 9.27
C ILE A 94 0.62 0.48 9.58
N SER A 95 1.11 1.53 10.23
CA SER A 95 0.38 2.77 10.48
C SER A 95 1.36 3.91 10.77
N ALA A 96 0.99 5.15 10.45
CA ALA A 96 1.76 6.34 10.77
C ALA A 96 0.84 7.56 10.79
N GLY A 97 1.22 8.62 11.49
CA GLY A 97 0.44 9.84 11.56
C GLY A 97 1.02 10.91 12.49
N GLU A 98 0.15 11.81 12.90
CA GLU A 98 0.44 12.93 13.80
C GLU A 98 -0.48 12.87 15.02
N GLY A 99 -0.32 13.81 15.96
CA GLY A 99 -1.13 13.91 17.17
C GLY A 99 -0.81 12.82 18.21
N TRP A 100 0.44 12.37 18.29
CA TRP A 100 0.87 11.43 19.33
C TRP A 100 0.68 12.02 20.72
N VAL A 101 -0.04 11.31 21.60
CA VAL A 101 -0.26 11.69 23.00
C VAL A 101 0.15 10.52 23.89
N ARG A 102 1.07 10.77 24.82
CA ARG A 102 1.41 9.82 25.87
C ARG A 102 0.43 9.98 27.03
N GLU A 103 -0.70 9.28 26.97
CA GLU A 103 -1.62 9.22 28.10
C GLU A 103 -0.99 8.35 29.21
N GLN A 104 -0.81 8.92 30.40
CA GLN A 104 -0.41 8.15 31.58
C GLN A 104 -1.63 7.35 32.01
N THR A 105 -1.76 6.11 31.54
CA THR A 105 -2.90 5.26 31.89
C THR A 105 -2.93 5.11 33.41
N ALA A 106 -3.98 5.63 34.07
CA ALA A 106 -4.27 5.29 35.46
C ALA A 106 -4.27 3.77 35.59
N GLU A 107 -3.55 3.22 36.57
CA GLU A 107 -3.39 1.77 36.67
C GLU A 107 -4.76 1.12 36.85
N LEU A 108 -5.21 0.40 35.81
CA LEU A 108 -6.42 -0.40 35.89
C LEU A 108 -6.21 -1.49 36.95
N PRO A 109 -7.22 -1.80 37.78
CA PRO A 109 -7.12 -2.88 38.75
C PRO A 109 -6.67 -4.17 38.05
N LYS A 110 -5.64 -4.82 38.60
CA LYS A 110 -5.18 -6.10 38.06
C LYS A 110 -6.34 -7.11 38.09
N PRO A 111 -6.57 -7.89 37.03
CA PRO A 111 -7.59 -8.93 37.04
C PRO A 111 -7.40 -9.86 38.27
N GLY A 112 -8.45 -10.05 39.07
CA GLY A 112 -8.44 -10.92 40.25
C GLY A 112 -8.16 -10.26 41.61
N GLN A 113 -8.10 -8.92 41.69
CA GLN A 113 -7.92 -8.19 42.96
C GLN A 113 -9.23 -7.96 43.74
N ASN A 114 -10.32 -8.63 43.38
CA ASN A 114 -11.61 -8.55 44.07
C ASN A 114 -11.70 -9.78 44.99
N SER A 115 -10.98 -9.76 46.11
CA SER A 115 -11.13 -10.76 47.19
C SER A 115 -12.10 -10.25 48.25
#